data_AF-A0A343JAA0-F1
#
_entry.id   AF-A0A343JAA0-F1
#
_cell.length_a   1.000
_cell.length_b   1.000
_cell.length_c   1.000
_cell.angle_alpha   90.00
_cell.angle_beta   90.00
_cell.angle_gamma   90.00
#
_symmetry.space_group_name_H-M   'P 1'
#
loop_
_entity.id
_entity.type
_entity.pdbx_description
1 polymer ?
#
loop_
_entity_poly.entity_id
_entity_poly.type
_entity_poly.pdbx_seq_one_letter_code
_entity_poly.pdbx_strand_id
1 'polypeptide(L)'
;MKLNKNININNKYSIMIILMLTPIIDIIYTVNYHIINFKVPIHLVLRMIILLYILFNIRYINHIKYLLILSMILVCGFIYPKIMGYPFSFIDNLSYSMKIVNMIASGMYFFEVLKNKVVDEDYFIKCINLSTIIIGASIVFSNIFNIGLKTYLDKPISGYKGFFVIHNSITAVLLIVIPINFLYFLKKKNKYIFILLLLNIVAVMQIGTKSGMIGAAFEIIVSLMYFIFYYGVPYNIKNLNKRVIKILLIILILFFIASVSFVNNFINKQKENFKHTGYSNFISYILSNRDLQIKYINEEIKNNLNHNPKYFFGMGVKYANKVVNEGKKEFEIIEMDFEGIKIYSGYLAFIVISIFLLDTIINILISIKKGKKITNKVFVLLAIFMGLVHAAFGGHVLYEGITGTYLGAVIGLSRFYSDDASKIKILSKFIGSN
;
A
#
# COMPACT_ATOMS: atom_id res chain seq x y z
N MET A 1 -8.49 -5.25 -27.39
CA MET A 1 -9.02 -6.58 -27.77
C MET A 1 -9.22 -7.45 -26.53
N LYS A 2 -10.38 -8.10 -26.38
CA LYS A 2 -10.71 -9.02 -25.26
C LYS A 2 -10.46 -10.45 -25.75
N LEU A 3 -9.74 -11.27 -24.98
CA LEU A 3 -9.57 -12.68 -25.33
C LEU A 3 -10.88 -13.45 -25.10
N ASN A 4 -11.26 -14.30 -26.05
CA ASN A 4 -12.34 -15.27 -25.89
C ASN A 4 -11.86 -16.42 -24.99
N LYS A 5 -11.91 -16.20 -23.66
CA LYS A 5 -11.77 -17.28 -22.68
C LYS A 5 -13.15 -17.60 -22.11
N ASN A 6 -13.65 -18.82 -22.36
CA ASN A 6 -14.85 -19.39 -21.74
C ASN A 6 -14.57 -19.81 -20.29
N ILE A 7 -14.10 -18.88 -19.46
CA ILE A 7 -13.94 -19.10 -18.02
C ILE A 7 -15.04 -18.28 -17.33
N ASN A 8 -15.86 -18.95 -16.53
CA ASN A 8 -17.04 -18.36 -15.90
C ASN A 8 -16.62 -17.40 -14.77
N ILE A 9 -16.44 -16.09 -15.07
CA ILE A 9 -16.05 -15.05 -14.09
C ILE A 9 -17.24 -14.62 -13.21
N ASN A 10 -18.36 -15.34 -13.21
CA ASN A 10 -19.54 -14.95 -12.43
C ASN A 10 -19.40 -15.08 -10.91
N ASN A 11 -18.24 -15.47 -10.38
CA ASN A 11 -18.07 -15.61 -8.94
C ASN A 11 -17.68 -14.28 -8.28
N LYS A 12 -18.68 -13.41 -8.04
CA LYS A 12 -18.55 -12.17 -7.25
C LYS A 12 -17.83 -12.37 -5.90
N TYR A 13 -17.93 -13.56 -5.31
CA TYR A 13 -17.31 -13.87 -4.03
C TYR A 13 -15.77 -13.94 -4.13
N SER A 14 -15.20 -14.15 -5.32
CA SER A 14 -13.75 -14.21 -5.51
C SER A 14 -13.03 -12.93 -5.06
N ILE A 15 -13.64 -11.76 -5.28
CA ILE A 15 -13.07 -10.47 -4.86
C ILE A 15 -13.03 -10.37 -3.34
N MET A 16 -14.14 -10.74 -2.70
CA MET A 16 -14.26 -10.76 -1.26
C MET A 16 -13.23 -11.72 -0.65
N ILE A 17 -13.09 -12.91 -1.25
CA ILE A 17 -12.11 -13.92 -0.87
C ILE A 17 -10.69 -13.34 -0.97
N ILE A 18 -10.30 -12.75 -2.10
CA ILE A 18 -8.95 -12.17 -2.26
C ILE A 18 -8.70 -11.09 -1.18
N LEU A 19 -9.61 -10.12 -1.03
CA LEU A 19 -9.40 -8.99 -0.12
C LEU A 19 -9.42 -9.41 1.36
N MET A 20 -10.30 -10.35 1.75
CA MET A 20 -10.40 -10.82 3.14
C MET A 20 -9.36 -11.87 3.50
N LEU A 21 -8.97 -12.75 2.58
CA LEU A 21 -7.94 -13.75 2.85
C LEU A 21 -6.57 -13.12 3.04
N THR A 22 -6.27 -12.01 2.35
CA THR A 22 -4.94 -11.40 2.42
C THR A 22 -4.51 -11.04 3.86
N PRO A 23 -5.29 -10.32 4.68
CA PRO A 23 -4.94 -10.10 6.08
C PRO A 23 -4.97 -11.38 6.93
N ILE A 24 -5.85 -12.34 6.63
CA ILE A 24 -5.92 -13.62 7.35
C ILE A 24 -4.63 -14.43 7.14
N ILE A 25 -4.11 -14.47 5.91
CA ILE A 25 -2.86 -15.16 5.56
C ILE A 25 -1.69 -14.62 6.39
N ASP A 26 -1.62 -13.30 6.58
CA ASP A 26 -0.54 -12.67 7.36
C ASP A 26 -0.69 -12.93 8.86
N ILE A 27 -1.93 -13.02 9.37
CA ILE A 27 -2.20 -13.44 10.75
C ILE A 27 -1.78 -14.90 10.95
N ILE A 28 -2.18 -15.81 10.04
CA ILE A 28 -1.78 -17.23 10.10
C ILE A 28 -0.27 -17.36 10.08
N TYR A 29 0.42 -16.61 9.23
CA TYR A 29 1.89 -16.60 9.21
C TYR A 29 2.47 -16.18 10.56
N THR A 30 1.96 -15.09 11.13
CA THR A 30 2.43 -14.57 12.40
C THR A 30 2.23 -15.58 13.52
N VAL A 31 1.05 -16.20 13.61
CA VAL A 31 0.73 -17.24 14.58
C VAL A 31 1.65 -18.45 14.40
N ASN A 32 1.80 -18.95 13.17
CA ASN A 32 2.65 -20.12 12.91
C ASN A 32 4.11 -19.85 13.26
N TYR A 33 4.65 -18.72 12.82
CA TYR A 33 6.07 -18.41 12.96
C TYR A 33 6.45 -18.02 14.39
N HIS A 34 5.66 -17.19 15.06
CA HIS A 34 6.01 -16.63 16.38
C HIS A 34 5.36 -17.33 17.57
N ILE A 35 4.23 -18.04 17.38
CA ILE A 35 3.50 -18.69 18.49
C ILE A 35 3.72 -20.20 18.45
N ILE A 36 3.55 -20.82 17.27
CA ILE A 36 3.62 -22.29 17.12
C ILE A 36 5.04 -22.77 16.73
N ASN A 37 5.97 -21.85 16.43
CA ASN A 37 7.33 -22.14 15.94
C ASN A 37 7.38 -22.99 14.66
N PHE A 38 6.32 -22.97 13.86
CA PHE A 38 6.24 -23.65 12.57
C PHE A 38 6.77 -22.73 11.45
N LYS A 39 8.01 -22.98 11.01
CA LYS A 39 8.77 -22.09 10.11
C LYS A 39 8.48 -22.27 8.61
N VAL A 40 7.45 -23.02 8.23
CA VAL A 40 7.10 -23.19 6.81
C VAL A 40 6.39 -21.93 6.29
N PRO A 41 6.83 -21.34 5.16
CA PRO A 41 6.26 -20.11 4.63
C PRO A 41 4.95 -20.36 3.87
N ILE A 42 3.93 -20.91 4.56
CA ILE A 42 2.60 -21.21 3.98
C ILE A 42 2.00 -19.97 3.28
N HIS A 43 2.23 -18.78 3.84
CA HIS A 43 1.75 -17.53 3.29
C HIS A 43 2.26 -17.24 1.87
N LEU A 44 3.49 -17.65 1.52
CA LEU A 44 4.02 -17.46 0.17
C LEU A 44 3.26 -18.33 -0.84
N VAL A 45 2.95 -19.58 -0.48
CA VAL A 45 2.18 -20.50 -1.32
C VAL A 45 0.77 -19.97 -1.54
N LEU A 46 0.09 -19.53 -0.48
CA LEU A 46 -1.25 -18.96 -0.58
C LEU A 46 -1.28 -17.67 -1.43
N ARG A 47 -0.29 -16.78 -1.25
CA ARG A 47 -0.14 -15.57 -2.08
C ARG A 47 0.14 -15.92 -3.55
N MET A 48 0.93 -16.96 -3.82
CA MET A 48 1.16 -17.44 -5.18
C MET A 48 -0.12 -17.97 -5.82
N ILE A 49 -0.94 -18.73 -5.09
CA ILE A 49 -2.24 -19.21 -5.59
C ILE A 49 -3.16 -18.02 -5.93
N ILE A 50 -3.24 -17.02 -5.06
CA ILE A 50 -4.01 -15.79 -5.31
C ILE A 50 -3.49 -15.07 -6.56
N LEU A 51 -2.17 -14.91 -6.69
CA LEU A 51 -1.57 -14.25 -7.85
C LEU A 51 -1.87 -15.01 -9.15
N LEU A 52 -1.70 -16.34 -9.16
CA LEU A 52 -2.03 -17.17 -10.32
C LEU A 52 -3.50 -17.03 -10.68
N TYR A 53 -4.41 -17.08 -9.70
CA TYR A 53 -5.83 -16.85 -9.94
C TYR A 53 -6.09 -15.48 -10.60
N ILE A 54 -5.47 -14.41 -10.10
CA ILE A 54 -5.57 -13.07 -10.68
C ILE A 54 -5.07 -13.07 -12.13
N LEU A 55 -3.87 -13.61 -12.39
CA LEU A 55 -3.27 -13.65 -13.73
C LEU A 55 -4.11 -14.45 -14.74
N PHE A 56 -4.67 -15.59 -14.34
CA PHE A 56 -5.51 -16.42 -15.20
C PHE A 56 -6.79 -15.70 -15.64
N ASN A 57 -7.33 -14.82 -14.79
CA ASN A 57 -8.59 -14.12 -15.01
C ASN A 57 -8.46 -12.76 -15.71
N ILE A 58 -7.25 -12.26 -15.95
CA ILE A 58 -7.03 -11.07 -16.79
C ILE A 58 -7.35 -11.40 -18.25
N ARG A 59 -8.21 -10.59 -18.89
CA ARG A 59 -8.72 -10.84 -20.25
C ARG A 59 -8.28 -9.81 -21.28
N TYR A 60 -7.91 -8.59 -20.86
CA TYR A 60 -7.46 -7.59 -21.84
C TYR A 60 -6.02 -7.86 -22.27
N ILE A 61 -5.82 -8.04 -23.57
CA ILE A 61 -4.50 -8.39 -24.13
C ILE A 61 -3.43 -7.37 -23.76
N ASN A 62 -3.77 -6.08 -23.67
CA ASN A 62 -2.81 -5.03 -23.32
C ASN A 62 -2.33 -5.16 -21.88
N HIS A 63 -3.19 -5.62 -20.95
CA HIS A 63 -2.79 -5.90 -19.58
C HIS A 63 -1.84 -7.09 -19.52
N ILE A 64 -2.14 -8.16 -20.26
CA ILE A 64 -1.28 -9.34 -20.35
C ILE A 64 0.09 -8.96 -20.95
N LYS A 65 0.11 -8.22 -22.07
CA LYS A 65 1.35 -7.73 -22.70
C LYS A 65 2.19 -6.92 -21.71
N TYR A 66 1.58 -5.99 -20.99
CA TYR A 66 2.29 -5.20 -19.97
C TYR A 66 2.87 -6.07 -18.86
N LEU A 67 2.09 -7.01 -18.32
CA LEU A 67 2.54 -7.92 -17.27
C LEU A 67 3.66 -8.84 -17.75
N LEU A 68 3.63 -9.29 -19.01
CA LEU A 68 4.72 -10.06 -19.61
C LEU A 68 5.99 -9.24 -19.73
N ILE A 69 5.91 -8.01 -20.26
CA ILE A 69 7.06 -7.10 -20.37
C ILE A 69 7.67 -6.82 -18.99
N LEU A 70 6.84 -6.48 -18.01
CA LEU A 70 7.28 -6.27 -16.64
C LEU A 70 7.94 -7.52 -16.06
N SER A 71 7.32 -8.68 -16.21
CA SER A 71 7.85 -9.95 -15.70
C SER A 71 9.20 -10.30 -16.34
N MET A 72 9.35 -10.08 -17.66
CA MET A 72 10.63 -10.26 -18.35
C MET A 72 11.71 -9.34 -17.79
N ILE A 73 11.42 -8.05 -17.61
CA ILE A 73 12.37 -7.10 -17.02
C ILE A 73 12.78 -7.52 -15.61
N LEU A 74 11.83 -7.94 -14.79
CA LEU A 74 12.09 -8.42 -13.43
C LEU A 74 12.90 -9.72 -13.42
N VAL A 75 12.66 -10.64 -14.38
CA VAL A 75 13.46 -11.87 -14.55
C VAL A 75 14.89 -11.53 -14.96
N CYS A 76 15.11 -10.55 -15.84
CA CYS A 76 16.45 -10.05 -16.14
C CYS A 76 17.15 -9.50 -14.87
N GLY A 77 16.38 -8.90 -13.94
CA GLY A 77 16.82 -8.51 -12.60
C GLY A 77 17.37 -9.65 -11.75
N PHE A 78 17.03 -10.90 -12.06
CA PHE A 78 17.55 -12.09 -11.38
C PHE A 78 18.76 -12.67 -12.08
N ILE A 79 18.71 -12.68 -13.41
CA ILE A 79 19.75 -13.25 -14.27
C ILE A 79 21.02 -12.40 -14.17
N TYR A 80 20.88 -11.08 -14.17
CA TYR A 80 22.00 -10.17 -14.19
C TYR A 80 22.91 -10.28 -12.95
N PRO A 81 22.41 -10.24 -11.69
CA PRO A 81 23.27 -10.45 -10.52
C PRO A 81 24.00 -11.79 -10.53
N LYS A 82 23.34 -12.85 -11.05
CA LYS A 82 23.96 -14.17 -11.18
C LYS A 82 25.10 -14.18 -12.19
N ILE A 83 24.95 -13.51 -13.34
CA ILE A 83 26.01 -13.37 -14.35
C ILE A 83 27.19 -12.55 -13.80
N MET A 84 26.90 -11.49 -13.04
CA MET A 84 27.94 -10.62 -12.45
C MET A 84 28.63 -11.24 -11.22
N GLY A 85 28.29 -12.47 -10.84
CA GLY A 85 28.89 -13.14 -9.68
C GLY A 85 28.48 -12.57 -8.32
N TYR A 86 27.42 -11.77 -8.27
CA TYR A 86 26.93 -11.18 -7.02
C TYR A 86 26.25 -12.24 -6.13
N PRO A 87 26.25 -12.04 -4.79
CA PRO A 87 25.47 -12.87 -3.87
C PRO A 87 24.02 -13.05 -4.33
N PHE A 88 23.66 -14.29 -4.67
CA PHE A 88 22.39 -14.62 -5.32
C PHE A 88 21.49 -15.52 -4.46
N SER A 89 20.18 -15.29 -4.56
CA SER A 89 19.13 -16.16 -4.01
C SER A 89 17.94 -16.13 -4.96
N PHE A 90 17.58 -17.29 -5.50
CA PHE A 90 16.43 -17.40 -6.40
C PHE A 90 15.12 -17.07 -5.67
N ILE A 91 14.97 -17.58 -4.44
CA ILE A 91 13.73 -17.44 -3.66
C ILE A 91 13.45 -15.99 -3.29
N ASP A 92 14.46 -15.23 -2.83
CA ASP A 92 14.27 -13.83 -2.41
C ASP A 92 13.89 -12.95 -3.60
N ASN A 93 14.59 -13.15 -4.71
CA ASN A 93 14.35 -12.45 -5.96
C ASN A 93 12.96 -12.79 -6.54
N LEU A 94 12.59 -14.08 -6.60
CA LEU A 94 11.27 -14.51 -7.05
C LEU A 94 10.16 -13.93 -6.17
N SER A 95 10.30 -14.03 -4.85
CA SER A 95 9.36 -13.47 -3.87
C SER A 95 9.15 -11.97 -4.10
N TYR A 96 10.24 -11.20 -4.22
CA TYR A 96 10.18 -9.77 -4.50
C TYR A 96 9.42 -9.45 -5.80
N SER A 97 9.75 -10.11 -6.93
CA SER A 97 9.07 -9.81 -8.19
C SER A 97 7.62 -10.25 -8.21
N MET A 98 7.29 -11.38 -7.56
CA MET A 98 5.89 -11.80 -7.42
C MET A 98 5.08 -10.76 -6.66
N LYS A 99 5.65 -10.10 -5.64
CA LYS A 99 4.95 -9.03 -4.91
C LYS A 99 4.71 -7.79 -5.78
N ILE A 100 5.68 -7.38 -6.60
CA ILE A 100 5.50 -6.27 -7.58
C ILE A 100 4.43 -6.62 -8.63
N VAL A 101 4.55 -7.82 -9.22
CA VAL A 101 3.58 -8.31 -10.22
C VAL A 101 2.19 -8.39 -9.59
N ASN A 102 2.07 -8.84 -8.34
CA ASN A 102 0.80 -8.90 -7.62
C ASN A 102 0.11 -7.55 -7.49
N MET A 103 0.83 -6.48 -7.15
CA MET A 103 0.23 -5.14 -7.06
C MET A 103 -0.37 -4.70 -8.40
N ILE A 104 0.40 -4.82 -9.49
CA ILE A 104 -0.01 -4.36 -10.82
C ILE A 104 -1.12 -5.24 -11.38
N ALA A 105 -0.97 -6.56 -11.26
CA ALA A 105 -1.97 -7.54 -11.70
C ALA A 105 -3.29 -7.36 -10.94
N SER A 106 -3.25 -7.12 -9.63
CA SER A 106 -4.43 -6.81 -8.82
C SER A 106 -5.14 -5.56 -9.35
N GLY A 107 -4.41 -4.48 -9.63
CA GLY A 107 -4.99 -3.26 -10.19
C GLY A 107 -5.66 -3.45 -11.54
N MET A 108 -5.03 -4.21 -12.44
CA MET A 108 -5.59 -4.55 -13.75
C MET A 108 -6.83 -5.45 -13.63
N TYR A 109 -6.76 -6.49 -12.81
CA TYR A 109 -7.86 -7.43 -12.57
C TYR A 109 -9.07 -6.75 -11.96
N PHE A 110 -8.90 -5.98 -10.89
CA PHE A 110 -10.02 -5.29 -10.24
C PHE A 110 -10.68 -4.25 -11.14
N PHE A 111 -9.91 -3.54 -11.97
CA PHE A 111 -10.46 -2.69 -13.01
C PHE A 111 -11.31 -3.50 -14.01
N GLU A 112 -10.80 -4.64 -14.51
CA GLU A 112 -11.55 -5.48 -15.45
C GLU A 112 -12.85 -6.02 -14.87
N VAL A 113 -12.82 -6.45 -13.60
CA VAL A 113 -14.00 -6.94 -12.89
C VAL A 113 -15.07 -5.84 -12.80
N LEU A 114 -14.70 -4.62 -12.39
CA LEU A 114 -15.61 -3.48 -12.32
C LEU A 114 -16.15 -3.09 -13.70
N LYS A 115 -15.26 -2.99 -14.70
CA LYS A 115 -15.61 -2.60 -16.07
C LYS A 115 -16.53 -3.60 -16.75
N ASN A 116 -16.29 -4.89 -16.55
CA ASN A 116 -17.15 -5.95 -17.09
C ASN A 116 -18.41 -6.19 -16.22
N LYS A 117 -18.67 -5.36 -15.20
CA LYS A 117 -19.83 -5.46 -14.30
C LYS A 117 -19.97 -6.83 -13.62
N VAL A 118 -18.85 -7.49 -13.33
CA VAL A 118 -18.84 -8.74 -12.55
C VAL A 118 -19.32 -8.46 -11.12
N VAL A 119 -18.94 -7.30 -10.60
CA VAL A 119 -19.53 -6.69 -9.41
C VAL A 119 -19.80 -5.22 -9.65
N ASP A 120 -20.75 -4.66 -8.89
CA ASP A 120 -20.95 -3.23 -8.85
C ASP A 120 -19.91 -2.53 -7.95
N GLU A 121 -19.80 -1.21 -8.14
CA GLU A 121 -18.89 -0.32 -7.42
C GLU A 121 -19.13 -0.35 -5.90
N ASP A 122 -20.38 -0.44 -5.45
CA ASP A 122 -20.72 -0.39 -4.03
C ASP A 122 -20.35 -1.69 -3.32
N TYR A 123 -20.54 -2.85 -3.97
CA TYR A 123 -20.10 -4.15 -3.50
C TYR A 123 -18.58 -4.21 -3.40
N PHE A 124 -17.86 -3.67 -4.39
CA PHE A 124 -16.40 -3.62 -4.38
C PHE A 124 -15.87 -2.78 -3.21
N ILE A 125 -16.40 -1.56 -3.03
CA ILE A 125 -16.06 -0.69 -1.90
C ILE A 125 -16.41 -1.38 -0.56
N LYS A 126 -17.55 -2.06 -0.48
CA LYS A 126 -17.94 -2.84 0.70
C LYS A 126 -16.92 -3.93 1.02
N CYS A 127 -16.39 -4.65 0.03
CA CYS A 127 -15.38 -5.70 0.24
C CYS A 127 -14.07 -5.14 0.82
N ILE A 128 -13.58 -4.01 0.28
CA ILE A 128 -12.40 -3.31 0.84
C ILE A 128 -12.65 -2.95 2.31
N ASN A 129 -13.81 -2.35 2.60
CA ASN A 129 -14.17 -1.96 3.96
C ASN A 129 -14.27 -3.16 4.92
N LEU A 130 -14.96 -4.23 4.53
CA LEU A 130 -15.11 -5.42 5.38
C LEU A 130 -13.78 -6.07 5.72
N SER A 131 -12.85 -6.13 4.76
CA SER A 131 -11.53 -6.72 5.00
C SER A 131 -10.71 -5.98 6.06
N THR A 132 -10.94 -4.67 6.25
CA THR A 132 -10.21 -3.90 7.28
C THR A 132 -10.76 -4.07 8.68
N ILE A 133 -11.95 -4.65 8.86
CA ILE A 133 -12.41 -5.09 10.19
C ILE A 133 -11.41 -6.08 10.78
N ILE A 134 -10.90 -7.02 9.97
CA ILE A 134 -9.93 -8.03 10.41
C ILE A 134 -8.64 -7.36 10.93
N ILE A 135 -8.14 -6.38 10.17
CA ILE A 135 -6.91 -5.65 10.49
C ILE A 135 -7.11 -4.78 11.73
N GLY A 136 -8.14 -3.91 11.71
CA GLY A 136 -8.43 -2.97 12.77
C GLY A 136 -8.76 -3.67 14.10
N ALA A 137 -9.61 -4.70 14.06
CA ALA A 137 -9.94 -5.48 15.25
C ALA A 137 -8.72 -6.24 15.79
N SER A 138 -7.88 -6.82 14.93
CA SER A 138 -6.65 -7.49 15.36
C SER A 138 -5.75 -6.54 16.16
N ILE A 139 -5.52 -5.32 15.67
CA ILE A 139 -4.67 -4.33 16.36
C ILE A 139 -5.32 -3.85 17.66
N VAL A 140 -6.60 -3.45 17.60
CA VAL A 140 -7.29 -2.85 18.74
C VAL A 140 -7.46 -3.85 19.88
N PHE A 141 -7.86 -5.09 19.58
CA PHE A 141 -7.94 -6.13 20.61
C PHE A 141 -6.56 -6.50 21.15
N SER A 142 -5.54 -6.53 20.30
CA SER A 142 -4.17 -6.77 20.78
C SER A 142 -3.71 -5.75 21.81
N ASN A 143 -4.01 -4.47 21.58
CA ASN A 143 -3.68 -3.40 22.52
C ASN A 143 -4.54 -3.45 23.81
N ILE A 144 -5.84 -3.76 23.71
CA ILE A 144 -6.75 -3.82 24.88
C ILE A 144 -6.39 -4.98 25.81
N PHE A 145 -6.18 -6.17 25.23
CA PHE A 145 -5.92 -7.39 26.01
C PHE A 145 -4.43 -7.65 26.24
N ASN A 146 -3.54 -6.80 25.72
CA ASN A 146 -2.09 -7.02 25.71
C ASN A 146 -1.69 -8.38 25.12
N ILE A 147 -2.41 -8.82 24.10
CA ILE A 147 -2.14 -10.05 23.34
C ILE A 147 -1.58 -9.68 21.96
N GLY A 148 -0.69 -10.49 21.38
CA GLY A 148 -0.12 -10.20 20.06
C GLY A 148 1.20 -9.43 20.09
N LEU A 149 1.63 -8.93 18.93
CA LEU A 149 2.98 -8.40 18.76
C LEU A 149 3.06 -6.89 19.01
N LYS A 150 4.05 -6.49 19.80
CA LYS A 150 4.44 -5.08 19.94
C LYS A 150 5.11 -4.59 18.66
N THR A 151 4.92 -3.31 18.35
CA THR A 151 5.54 -2.67 17.17
C THR A 151 7.05 -2.59 17.30
N TYR A 152 7.54 -2.19 18.47
CA TYR A 152 8.95 -2.15 18.83
C TYR A 152 9.14 -2.89 20.16
N LEU A 153 10.10 -3.81 20.22
CA LEU A 153 10.38 -4.61 21.43
C LEU A 153 11.26 -3.84 22.41
N ASP A 154 12.32 -3.20 21.91
CA ASP A 154 13.39 -2.59 22.74
C ASP A 154 13.49 -1.06 22.60
N LYS A 155 12.41 -0.41 22.16
CA LYS A 155 12.37 1.06 22.03
C LYS A 155 11.37 1.65 23.03
N PRO A 156 11.60 2.88 23.52
CA PRO A 156 10.66 3.58 24.42
C PRO A 156 9.27 3.80 23.77
N ILE A 157 9.16 3.60 22.46
CA ILE A 157 7.94 3.73 21.66
C ILE A 157 7.02 2.52 21.89
N SER A 158 5.88 2.77 22.52
CA SER A 158 4.81 1.78 22.72
C SER A 158 3.85 1.75 21.53
N GLY A 159 3.47 0.55 21.11
CA GLY A 159 2.41 0.31 20.13
C GLY A 159 2.22 -1.18 19.88
N TYR A 160 1.06 -1.55 19.36
CA TYR A 160 0.75 -2.93 18.96
C TYR A 160 0.50 -2.99 17.46
N LYS A 161 1.16 -3.93 16.80
CA LYS A 161 0.95 -4.22 15.37
C LYS A 161 0.00 -5.40 15.16
N GLY A 162 -0.73 -5.82 16.20
CA GLY A 162 -1.63 -6.96 16.14
C GLY A 162 -0.89 -8.28 15.94
N PHE A 163 -1.52 -9.19 15.21
CA PHE A 163 -0.89 -10.43 14.75
C PHE A 163 -0.28 -10.26 13.35
N PHE A 164 0.52 -9.20 13.16
CA PHE A 164 1.22 -8.94 11.90
C PHE A 164 2.71 -8.75 12.15
N VAL A 165 3.55 -9.38 11.33
CA VAL A 165 5.01 -9.28 11.44
C VAL A 165 5.51 -7.89 11.04
N ILE A 166 5.02 -7.35 9.91
CA ILE A 166 5.54 -6.12 9.30
C ILE A 166 4.58 -4.95 9.58
N HIS A 167 4.98 -4.04 10.48
CA HIS A 167 4.13 -2.94 10.92
C HIS A 167 3.95 -1.83 9.88
N ASN A 168 4.96 -1.55 9.05
CA ASN A 168 4.88 -0.54 7.98
C ASN A 168 3.82 -0.94 6.94
N SER A 169 3.78 -2.23 6.58
CA SER A 169 2.78 -2.75 5.64
C SER A 169 1.36 -2.53 6.15
N ILE A 170 1.08 -2.86 7.41
CA ILE A 170 -0.27 -2.69 7.96
C ILE A 170 -0.63 -1.22 8.15
N THR A 171 0.35 -0.39 8.54
CA THR A 171 0.18 1.06 8.56
C THR A 171 -0.23 1.57 7.18
N ALA A 172 0.47 1.17 6.12
CA ALA A 172 0.17 1.57 4.75
C ALA A 172 -1.20 1.06 4.27
N VAL A 173 -1.58 -0.18 4.57
CA VAL A 173 -2.92 -0.71 4.24
C VAL A 173 -4.01 0.17 4.85
N LEU A 174 -3.90 0.49 6.12
CA LEU A 174 -4.92 1.29 6.81
C LEU A 174 -4.98 2.72 6.23
N LEU A 175 -3.85 3.37 5.96
CA LEU A 175 -3.80 4.69 5.30
C LEU A 175 -4.39 4.65 3.87
N ILE A 176 -4.20 3.55 3.12
CA ILE A 176 -4.84 3.39 1.81
C ILE A 176 -6.37 3.26 1.95
N VAL A 177 -6.85 2.58 3.00
CA VAL A 177 -8.27 2.23 3.13
C VAL A 177 -9.10 3.30 3.86
N ILE A 178 -8.53 4.07 4.78
CA ILE A 178 -9.27 5.13 5.51
C ILE A 178 -9.98 6.12 4.55
N PRO A 179 -9.37 6.64 3.47
CA PRO A 179 -10.08 7.46 2.49
C PRO A 179 -11.27 6.73 1.83
N ILE A 180 -11.15 5.41 1.63
CA ILE A 180 -12.21 4.57 1.10
C ILE A 180 -13.32 4.32 2.15
N ASN A 181 -12.98 4.23 3.45
CA ASN A 181 -13.96 4.21 4.54
C ASN A 181 -14.75 5.52 4.58
N PHE A 182 -14.08 6.67 4.47
CA PHE A 182 -14.75 7.98 4.38
C PHE A 182 -15.70 8.05 3.19
N LEU A 183 -15.25 7.64 2.00
CA LEU A 183 -16.10 7.56 0.81
C LEU A 183 -17.32 6.66 1.03
N TYR A 184 -17.13 5.49 1.62
CA TYR A 184 -18.23 4.54 1.85
C TYR A 184 -19.24 5.07 2.88
N PHE A 185 -18.74 5.72 3.94
CA PHE A 185 -19.58 6.40 4.92
C PHE A 185 -20.41 7.51 4.25
N LEU A 186 -19.80 8.32 3.39
CA LEU A 186 -20.48 9.39 2.68
C LEU A 186 -21.63 8.91 1.79
N LYS A 187 -21.40 7.78 1.10
CA LYS A 187 -22.40 7.15 0.23
C LYS A 187 -23.57 6.56 1.00
N LYS A 188 -23.29 5.80 2.05
CA LYS A 188 -24.31 4.97 2.73
C LYS A 188 -24.88 5.61 3.98
N LYS A 189 -24.19 6.60 4.57
CA LYS A 189 -24.59 7.33 5.79
C LYS A 189 -24.97 6.40 6.96
N ASN A 190 -24.27 5.26 7.06
CA ASN A 190 -24.57 4.20 8.02
C ASN A 190 -23.64 4.29 9.24
N LYS A 191 -24.22 4.25 10.45
CA LYS A 191 -23.50 4.27 11.73
C LYS A 191 -22.43 3.16 11.85
N TYR A 192 -22.68 1.97 11.31
CA TYR A 192 -21.72 0.86 11.38
C TYR A 192 -20.47 1.11 10.53
N ILE A 193 -20.60 1.82 9.41
CA ILE A 193 -19.46 2.22 8.58
C ILE A 193 -18.65 3.31 9.29
N PHE A 194 -19.33 4.19 10.02
CA PHE A 194 -18.66 5.19 10.83
C PHE A 194 -17.87 4.57 11.99
N ILE A 195 -18.42 3.57 12.66
CA ILE A 195 -17.70 2.79 13.69
C ILE A 195 -16.46 2.13 13.09
N LEU A 196 -16.58 1.54 11.89
CA LEU A 196 -15.44 0.96 11.18
C LEU A 196 -14.35 2.00 10.84
N LEU A 197 -14.74 3.20 10.40
CA LEU A 197 -13.81 4.30 10.17
C LEU A 197 -13.03 4.64 11.46
N LEU A 198 -13.74 4.80 12.58
CA LEU A 198 -13.10 5.06 13.88
C LEU A 198 -12.17 3.92 14.30
N LEU A 199 -12.60 2.68 14.12
CA LEU A 199 -11.78 1.49 14.41
C LEU A 199 -10.45 1.54 13.65
N ASN A 200 -10.48 1.88 12.36
CA ASN A 200 -9.27 1.94 11.53
C ASN A 200 -8.36 3.11 11.93
N ILE A 201 -8.91 4.28 12.25
CA ILE A 201 -8.12 5.43 12.72
C ILE A 201 -7.45 5.10 14.07
N VAL A 202 -8.21 4.51 15.01
CA VAL A 202 -7.68 4.07 16.31
C VAL A 202 -6.58 3.02 16.10
N ALA A 203 -6.81 2.04 15.22
CA ALA A 203 -5.82 1.02 14.90
C ALA A 203 -4.51 1.64 14.40
N VAL A 204 -4.56 2.56 13.42
CA VAL A 204 -3.36 3.25 12.90
C VAL A 204 -2.60 3.98 14.01
N MET A 205 -3.33 4.68 14.88
CA MET A 205 -2.72 5.38 16.02
C MET A 205 -2.04 4.40 16.98
N GLN A 206 -2.69 3.28 17.30
CA GLN A 206 -2.19 2.26 18.23
C GLN A 206 -0.99 1.46 17.71
N ILE A 207 -0.76 1.41 16.38
CA ILE A 207 0.50 0.87 15.84
C ILE A 207 1.69 1.69 16.37
N GLY A 208 1.52 2.99 16.63
CA GLY A 208 2.57 3.82 17.24
C GLY A 208 3.72 4.16 16.27
N THR A 209 3.43 4.22 14.97
CA THR A 209 4.41 4.63 13.93
C THR A 209 4.28 6.11 13.62
N LYS A 210 5.42 6.78 13.33
CA LYS A 210 5.44 8.18 12.87
C LYS A 210 4.62 8.37 11.60
N SER A 211 4.79 7.46 10.64
CA SER A 211 4.07 7.48 9.36
C SER A 211 2.57 7.27 9.54
N GLY A 212 2.14 6.39 10.45
CA GLY A 212 0.73 6.17 10.75
C GLY A 212 0.06 7.40 11.34
N MET A 213 0.67 8.02 12.36
CA MET A 213 0.09 9.21 12.99
C MET A 213 0.01 10.42 12.06
N ILE A 214 1.11 10.73 11.37
CA ILE A 214 1.16 11.86 10.43
C ILE A 214 0.18 11.62 9.27
N GLY A 215 0.14 10.39 8.74
CA GLY A 215 -0.76 10.03 7.65
C GLY A 215 -2.24 10.14 8.05
N ALA A 216 -2.63 9.58 9.19
CA ALA A 216 -4.01 9.65 9.67
C ALA A 216 -4.44 11.10 9.96
N ALA A 217 -3.57 11.91 10.56
CA ALA A 217 -3.83 13.33 10.79
C ALA A 217 -4.02 14.09 9.46
N PHE A 218 -3.15 13.86 8.48
CA PHE A 218 -3.26 14.45 7.15
C PHE A 218 -4.57 14.07 6.47
N GLU A 219 -4.96 12.79 6.47
CA GLU A 219 -6.21 12.32 5.86
C GLU A 219 -7.45 12.93 6.52
N ILE A 220 -7.45 13.04 7.85
CA ILE A 220 -8.52 13.72 8.60
C ILE A 220 -8.63 15.18 8.17
N ILE A 221 -7.50 15.91 8.13
CA ILE A 221 -7.46 17.33 7.77
C ILE A 221 -7.95 17.52 6.33
N VAL A 222 -7.43 16.74 5.38
CA VAL A 222 -7.83 16.82 3.96
C VAL A 222 -9.31 16.48 3.79
N SER A 223 -9.81 15.45 4.49
CA SER A 223 -11.22 15.09 4.46
C SER A 223 -12.09 16.22 5.00
N LEU A 224 -11.73 16.82 6.14
CA LEU A 224 -12.41 17.96 6.74
C LEU A 224 -12.39 19.19 5.82
N MET A 225 -11.25 19.52 5.22
CA MET A 225 -11.14 20.59 4.23
C MET A 225 -12.06 20.33 3.05
N TYR A 226 -12.07 19.11 2.50
CA TYR A 226 -12.99 18.73 1.43
C TYR A 226 -14.46 18.94 1.83
N PHE A 227 -14.84 18.58 3.06
CA PHE A 227 -16.18 18.83 3.58
C PHE A 227 -16.52 20.32 3.64
N ILE A 228 -15.62 21.14 4.18
CA ILE A 228 -15.83 22.59 4.33
C ILE A 228 -15.95 23.26 2.95
N PHE A 229 -15.05 22.97 2.02
CA PHE A 229 -15.05 23.62 0.71
C PHE A 229 -16.16 23.12 -0.22
N TYR A 230 -16.47 21.83 -0.21
CA TYR A 230 -17.44 21.26 -1.13
C TYR A 230 -18.89 21.33 -0.62
N TYR A 231 -19.10 21.30 0.70
CA TYR A 231 -20.44 21.31 1.31
C TYR A 231 -20.73 22.50 2.23
N GLY A 232 -19.69 23.23 2.67
CA GLY A 232 -19.84 24.42 3.53
C GLY A 232 -20.08 25.73 2.76
N VAL A 233 -19.83 25.76 1.45
CA VAL A 233 -20.15 26.90 0.59
C VAL A 233 -21.66 26.85 0.24
N PRO A 234 -22.41 27.96 0.33
CA PRO A 234 -23.88 27.99 0.27
C PRO A 234 -24.51 27.63 -1.10
N TYR A 235 -23.79 26.99 -2.02
CA TYR A 235 -24.22 26.86 -3.41
C TYR A 235 -25.27 25.75 -3.67
N ASN A 236 -25.54 24.81 -2.73
CA ASN A 236 -26.72 23.94 -2.79
C ASN A 236 -26.87 23.04 -1.54
N ILE A 237 -27.17 23.63 -0.38
CA ILE A 237 -27.33 22.90 0.90
C ILE A 237 -28.66 22.13 1.00
N LYS A 238 -29.48 22.06 -0.07
CA LYS A 238 -30.84 21.46 0.01
C LYS A 238 -30.86 19.95 0.31
N ASN A 239 -29.77 19.19 0.06
CA ASN A 239 -29.78 17.72 0.15
C ASN A 239 -28.71 17.08 1.06
N LEU A 240 -27.93 17.86 1.82
CA LEU A 240 -27.09 17.29 2.89
C LEU A 240 -27.65 17.62 4.26
N ASN A 241 -27.90 16.57 5.03
CA ASN A 241 -28.38 16.66 6.40
C ASN A 241 -27.28 17.33 7.25
N LYS A 242 -27.41 18.64 7.51
CA LYS A 242 -26.50 19.45 8.35
C LYS A 242 -26.15 18.77 9.69
N ARG A 243 -27.03 17.89 10.17
CA ARG A 243 -26.81 17.04 11.35
C ARG A 243 -25.64 16.07 11.19
N VAL A 244 -25.43 15.46 10.02
CA VAL A 244 -24.33 14.49 9.79
C VAL A 244 -22.97 15.18 9.83
N ILE A 245 -22.86 16.37 9.23
CA ILE A 245 -21.62 17.17 9.27
C ILE A 245 -21.33 17.64 10.70
N LYS A 246 -22.35 18.10 11.42
CA LYS A 246 -22.21 18.52 12.82
C LYS A 246 -21.79 17.35 13.72
N ILE A 247 -22.37 16.17 13.53
CA ILE A 247 -21.99 14.94 14.26
C ILE A 247 -20.57 14.51 13.91
N LEU A 248 -20.17 14.55 12.63
CA LEU A 248 -18.80 14.25 12.20
C LEU A 248 -17.79 15.16 12.88
N LEU A 249 -18.04 16.48 12.88
CA LEU A 249 -17.17 17.46 13.52
C LEU A 249 -17.10 17.23 15.03
N ILE A 250 -18.24 17.01 15.68
CA ILE A 250 -18.28 16.74 17.12
C ILE A 250 -17.50 15.49 17.47
N ILE A 251 -17.68 14.39 16.72
CA ILE A 251 -16.98 13.14 17.02
C ILE A 251 -15.48 13.26 16.71
N LEU A 252 -15.10 14.01 15.67
CA LEU A 252 -13.69 14.31 15.39
C LEU A 252 -13.04 15.15 16.49
N ILE A 253 -13.76 16.15 17.02
CA ILE A 253 -13.30 16.97 18.13
C ILE A 253 -13.18 16.13 19.40
N LEU A 254 -14.19 15.33 19.73
CA LEU A 254 -14.18 14.44 20.89
C LEU A 254 -13.06 13.40 20.79
N PHE A 255 -12.85 12.85 19.60
CA PHE A 255 -11.76 11.94 19.32
C PHE A 255 -10.41 12.64 19.48
N PHE A 256 -10.25 13.85 18.95
CA PHE A 256 -9.04 14.65 19.11
C PHE A 256 -8.74 14.87 20.60
N ILE A 257 -9.73 15.33 21.38
CA ILE A 257 -9.64 15.54 22.83
C ILE A 257 -9.23 14.25 23.56
N ALA A 258 -9.91 13.13 23.27
CA ALA A 258 -9.59 11.83 23.88
C ALA A 258 -8.19 11.32 23.49
N SER A 259 -7.73 11.66 22.29
CA SER A 259 -6.41 11.28 21.79
C SER A 259 -5.27 12.19 22.27
N VAL A 260 -5.54 13.37 22.85
CA VAL A 260 -4.49 14.33 23.27
C VAL A 260 -3.49 13.68 24.23
N SER A 261 -3.96 12.93 25.24
CA SER A 261 -3.07 12.22 26.17
C SER A 261 -2.16 11.23 25.44
N PHE A 262 -2.74 10.44 24.53
CA PHE A 262 -2.00 9.47 23.73
C PHE A 262 -0.99 10.15 22.80
N VAL A 263 -1.39 11.22 22.11
CA VAL A 263 -0.54 12.00 21.21
C VAL A 263 0.59 12.68 21.99
N ASN A 264 0.31 13.26 23.16
CA ASN A 264 1.34 13.86 24.02
C ASN A 264 2.36 12.82 24.48
N ASN A 265 1.89 11.65 24.92
CA ASN A 265 2.77 10.54 25.29
C ASN A 265 3.62 10.07 24.10
N PHE A 266 3.02 9.98 22.91
CA PHE A 266 3.75 9.64 21.69
C PHE A 266 4.82 10.69 21.36
N ILE A 267 4.49 11.98 21.37
CA ILE A 267 5.43 13.07 21.09
C ILE A 267 6.60 13.04 22.07
N ASN A 268 6.33 12.84 23.36
CA ASN A 268 7.38 12.78 24.38
C ASN A 268 8.32 11.60 24.15
N LYS A 269 7.78 10.40 23.85
CA LYS A 269 8.58 9.21 23.48
C LYS A 269 9.38 9.41 22.20
N GLN A 270 8.83 10.13 21.23
CA GLN A 270 9.55 10.47 19.99
C GLN A 270 10.70 11.46 20.25
N LYS A 271 10.52 12.44 21.13
CA LYS A 271 11.59 13.37 21.55
C LYS A 271 12.72 12.64 22.27
N GLU A 272 12.37 11.71 23.16
CA GLU A 272 13.34 10.83 23.83
C GLU A 272 14.11 9.99 22.81
N ASN A 273 13.39 9.31 21.90
CA ASN A 273 14.01 8.54 20.83
C ASN A 273 14.96 9.38 19.96
N PHE A 274 14.58 10.61 19.59
CA PHE A 274 15.46 11.51 18.83
C PHE A 274 16.79 11.80 19.54
N LYS A 275 16.76 11.96 20.88
CA LYS A 275 17.96 12.21 21.68
C LYS A 275 18.86 10.97 21.80
N HIS A 276 18.28 9.77 21.87
CA HIS A 276 19.03 8.54 22.16
C HIS A 276 19.59 7.83 20.93
N THR A 277 19.00 7.98 19.74
CA THR A 277 19.39 7.15 18.57
C THR A 277 20.38 7.81 17.60
N GLY A 278 21.06 8.90 18.01
CA GLY A 278 22.20 9.46 17.28
C GLY A 278 21.89 9.87 15.83
N TYR A 279 20.70 10.40 15.54
CA TYR A 279 20.36 10.88 14.19
C TYR A 279 21.29 12.02 13.79
N SER A 280 21.86 11.95 12.58
CA SER A 280 22.78 12.97 12.07
C SER A 280 22.09 14.29 11.74
N ASN A 281 20.82 14.25 11.31
CA ASN A 281 20.00 15.42 11.02
C ASN A 281 18.49 15.09 11.09
N PHE A 282 17.65 16.12 10.90
CA PHE A 282 16.18 15.99 10.92
C PHE A 282 15.63 15.09 9.81
N ILE A 283 16.27 15.06 8.63
CA ILE A 283 15.85 14.21 7.51
C ILE A 283 16.08 12.74 7.88
N SER A 284 17.25 12.39 8.42
CA SER A 284 17.55 11.05 8.90
C SER A 284 16.61 10.63 10.04
N TYR A 285 16.15 11.57 10.87
CA TYR A 285 15.10 11.28 11.84
C TYR A 285 13.75 10.94 11.19
N ILE A 286 13.27 11.76 10.23
CA ILE A 286 12.02 11.49 9.52
C ILE A 286 12.10 10.13 8.82
N LEU A 287 13.20 9.90 8.10
CA LEU A 287 13.45 8.67 7.35
C LEU A 287 13.86 7.50 8.24
N SER A 288 14.06 7.71 9.55
CA SER A 288 14.52 6.68 10.49
C SER A 288 15.82 5.99 10.02
N ASN A 289 16.78 6.80 9.55
CA ASN A 289 18.09 6.41 9.01
C ASN A 289 18.06 5.63 7.68
N ARG A 290 16.92 5.58 6.96
CA ARG A 290 16.84 4.93 5.64
C ARG A 290 17.72 5.60 4.57
N ASP A 291 18.08 6.87 4.76
CA ASP A 291 19.09 7.57 3.97
C ASP A 291 20.48 6.91 4.05
N LEU A 292 20.83 6.29 5.19
CA LEU A 292 22.08 5.53 5.32
C LEU A 292 22.09 4.27 4.45
N GLN A 293 20.95 3.60 4.27
CA GLN A 293 20.87 2.43 3.37
C GLN A 293 21.29 2.80 1.94
N ILE A 294 20.82 3.95 1.45
CA ILE A 294 21.18 4.47 0.12
C ILE A 294 22.67 4.84 0.08
N LYS A 295 23.18 5.45 1.16
CA LYS A 295 24.60 5.81 1.28
C LYS A 295 25.50 4.58 1.16
N TYR A 296 25.24 3.52 1.94
CA TYR A 296 26.04 2.29 1.91
C TYR A 296 26.04 1.62 0.53
N ILE A 297 24.88 1.58 -0.14
CA ILE A 297 24.79 1.06 -1.50
C ILE A 297 25.62 1.89 -2.49
N ASN A 298 25.59 3.22 -2.37
CA ASN A 298 26.36 4.08 -3.27
C ASN A 298 27.87 3.98 -3.02
N GLU A 299 28.29 3.81 -1.76
CA GLU A 299 29.69 3.56 -1.39
C GLU A 299 30.17 2.22 -1.93
N GLU A 300 29.37 1.15 -1.80
CA GLU A 300 29.67 -0.16 -2.38
C GLU A 300 29.84 -0.08 -3.90
N ILE A 301 28.90 0.59 -4.59
CA ILE A 301 28.98 0.76 -6.05
C ILE A 301 30.24 1.53 -6.46
N LYS A 302 30.61 2.57 -5.70
CA LYS A 302 31.75 3.42 -6.04
C LYS A 302 33.09 2.73 -5.78
N ASN A 303 33.19 1.97 -4.70
CA ASN A 303 34.47 1.44 -4.21
C ASN A 303 34.75 0.02 -4.70
N ASN A 304 33.71 -0.80 -4.90
CA ASN A 304 33.86 -2.23 -5.10
C ASN A 304 33.35 -2.73 -6.47
N LEU A 305 32.64 -1.90 -7.24
CA LEU A 305 32.09 -2.28 -8.54
C LEU A 305 32.63 -1.42 -9.68
N ASN A 306 32.92 -2.05 -10.81
CA ASN A 306 33.46 -1.38 -12.00
C ASN A 306 32.40 -0.58 -12.78
N HIS A 307 31.12 -0.84 -12.51
CA HIS A 307 29.98 -0.19 -13.16
C HIS A 307 28.86 -0.04 -12.15
N ASN A 308 27.92 0.86 -12.43
CA ASN A 308 26.73 1.05 -11.59
C ASN A 308 25.62 0.08 -12.02
N PRO A 309 25.28 -0.96 -11.21
CA PRO A 309 24.28 -1.97 -11.58
C PRO A 309 22.88 -1.40 -11.78
N LYS A 310 22.58 -0.23 -11.19
CA LYS A 310 21.28 0.44 -11.31
C LYS A 310 20.96 0.82 -12.77
N TYR A 311 21.96 1.13 -13.58
CA TYR A 311 21.78 1.44 -15.02
C TYR A 311 21.45 0.22 -15.87
N PHE A 312 21.61 -0.99 -15.31
CA PHE A 312 21.26 -2.25 -15.95
C PHE A 312 20.03 -2.84 -15.25
N PHE A 313 20.14 -4.07 -14.75
CA PHE A 313 19.06 -4.80 -14.10
C PHE A 313 19.19 -4.87 -12.58
N GLY A 314 19.98 -3.97 -11.97
CA GLY A 314 20.12 -3.84 -10.52
C GLY A 314 21.12 -4.84 -9.89
N MET A 315 21.27 -4.74 -8.58
CA MET A 315 22.19 -5.56 -7.76
C MET A 315 21.56 -6.89 -7.31
N GLY A 316 20.24 -7.04 -7.46
CA GLY A 316 19.48 -8.14 -6.88
C GLY A 316 19.24 -7.97 -5.37
N VAL A 317 18.21 -8.65 -4.87
CA VAL A 317 17.73 -8.48 -3.48
C VAL A 317 18.80 -8.88 -2.44
N LYS A 318 19.39 -10.07 -2.61
CA LYS A 318 20.31 -10.63 -1.62
C LYS A 318 21.60 -9.83 -1.47
N TYR A 319 22.21 -9.40 -2.58
CA TYR A 319 23.44 -8.63 -2.51
C TYR A 319 23.20 -7.24 -1.91
N ALA A 320 22.17 -6.52 -2.37
CA ALA A 320 21.85 -5.20 -1.83
C ALA A 320 21.52 -5.26 -0.33
N ASN A 321 20.77 -6.28 0.12
CA ASN A 321 20.44 -6.48 1.53
C ASN A 321 21.68 -6.84 2.37
N LYS A 322 22.60 -7.62 1.81
CA LYS A 322 23.88 -7.90 2.47
C LYS A 322 24.68 -6.62 2.73
N VAL A 323 24.79 -5.75 1.71
CA VAL A 323 25.54 -4.48 1.81
C VAL A 323 24.98 -3.56 2.89
N VAL A 324 23.64 -3.38 2.94
CA VAL A 324 23.04 -2.52 3.98
C VAL A 324 23.17 -3.14 5.38
N ASN A 325 23.11 -4.47 5.50
CA ASN A 325 23.29 -5.17 6.76
C ASN A 325 24.73 -5.07 7.29
N GLU A 326 25.72 -5.13 6.40
CA GLU A 326 27.13 -4.91 6.73
C GLU A 326 27.38 -3.47 7.19
N GLY A 327 26.72 -2.49 6.56
CA GLY A 327 26.79 -1.09 7.00
C GLY A 327 26.12 -0.85 8.37
N LYS A 328 24.99 -1.52 8.64
CA LYS A 328 24.33 -1.52 9.95
C LYS A 328 23.48 -2.78 10.13
N LYS A 329 23.82 -3.63 11.12
CA LYS A 329 23.18 -4.95 11.35
C LYS A 329 21.66 -4.91 11.55
N GLU A 330 21.09 -3.78 11.99
CA GLU A 330 19.64 -3.59 12.13
C GLU A 330 18.90 -3.49 10.78
N PHE A 331 19.61 -3.22 9.68
CA PHE A 331 19.02 -3.14 8.35
C PHE A 331 19.04 -4.51 7.68
N GLU A 332 17.88 -5.14 7.61
CA GLU A 332 17.72 -6.44 6.94
C GLU A 332 17.35 -6.31 5.46
N ILE A 333 16.69 -5.21 5.11
CA ILE A 333 16.15 -4.95 3.78
C ILE A 333 16.21 -3.46 3.46
N ILE A 334 16.29 -3.12 2.18
CA ILE A 334 16.02 -1.74 1.75
C ILE A 334 14.55 -1.45 1.98
N GLU A 335 14.26 -0.40 2.75
CA GLU A 335 12.89 -0.09 3.14
C GLU A 335 12.19 0.83 2.14
N MET A 336 12.86 1.86 1.59
CA MET A 336 12.21 2.81 0.67
C MET A 336 11.91 2.16 -0.69
N ASP A 337 10.64 2.10 -1.12
CA ASP A 337 10.26 1.20 -2.21
C ASP A 337 10.83 1.58 -3.57
N PHE A 338 10.75 2.87 -3.91
CA PHE A 338 11.26 3.37 -5.19
C PHE A 338 12.79 3.25 -5.28
N GLU A 339 13.50 3.44 -4.17
CA GLU A 339 14.94 3.19 -4.10
C GLU A 339 15.24 1.70 -4.20
N GLY A 340 14.48 0.87 -3.48
CA GLY A 340 14.54 -0.58 -3.54
C GLY A 340 14.38 -1.10 -4.97
N ILE A 341 13.39 -0.62 -5.74
CA ILE A 341 13.21 -1.02 -7.14
C ILE A 341 14.43 -0.65 -7.99
N LYS A 342 14.96 0.58 -7.85
CA LYS A 342 16.15 1.01 -8.58
C LYS A 342 17.38 0.16 -8.22
N ILE A 343 17.54 -0.17 -6.94
CA ILE A 343 18.70 -0.92 -6.44
C ILE A 343 18.58 -2.40 -6.81
N TYR A 344 17.43 -3.04 -6.57
CA TYR A 344 17.22 -4.46 -6.80
C TYR A 344 17.07 -4.80 -8.29
N SER A 345 16.41 -3.95 -9.08
CA SER A 345 15.97 -4.28 -10.45
C SER A 345 16.36 -3.25 -11.52
N GLY A 346 17.04 -2.18 -11.14
CA GLY A 346 17.53 -1.15 -12.06
C GLY A 346 16.49 -0.11 -12.49
N TYR A 347 16.95 0.90 -13.23
CA TYR A 347 16.13 2.01 -13.68
C TYR A 347 15.06 1.59 -14.69
N LEU A 348 15.28 0.55 -15.50
CA LEU A 348 14.29 0.09 -16.47
C LEU A 348 13.01 -0.41 -15.78
N ALA A 349 13.15 -1.25 -14.74
CA ALA A 349 12.02 -1.70 -13.93
C ALA A 349 11.32 -0.52 -13.24
N PHE A 350 12.10 0.39 -12.65
CA PHE A 350 11.60 1.61 -12.02
C PHE A 350 10.77 2.47 -12.99
N ILE A 351 11.25 2.69 -14.21
CA ILE A 351 10.55 3.48 -15.24
C ILE A 351 9.23 2.82 -15.62
N VAL A 352 9.24 1.51 -15.91
CA VAL A 352 8.02 0.79 -16.32
C VAL A 352 6.96 0.84 -15.23
N ILE A 353 7.32 0.58 -13.97
CA ILE A 353 6.41 0.65 -12.82
C ILE A 353 5.92 2.10 -12.61
N SER A 354 6.83 3.07 -12.67
CA SER A 354 6.49 4.50 -12.49
C SER A 354 5.53 4.99 -13.57
N ILE A 355 5.69 4.56 -14.83
CA ILE A 355 4.75 4.89 -15.92
C ILE A 355 3.34 4.39 -15.60
N PHE A 356 3.19 3.18 -15.07
CA PHE A 356 1.87 2.64 -14.71
C PHE A 356 1.21 3.41 -13.55
N LEU A 357 2.00 3.78 -12.54
CA LEU A 357 1.52 4.58 -11.41
C LEU A 357 1.16 6.01 -11.84
N LEU A 358 2.02 6.66 -12.62
CA LEU A 358 1.79 8.01 -13.15
C LEU A 358 0.60 8.05 -14.09
N ASP A 359 0.44 7.08 -15.00
CA ASP A 359 -0.73 6.95 -15.86
C ASP A 359 -2.02 6.88 -15.02
N THR A 360 -2.01 6.13 -13.92
CA THR A 360 -3.14 6.03 -13.00
C THR A 360 -3.47 7.39 -12.34
N ILE A 361 -2.46 8.12 -11.85
CA ILE A 361 -2.64 9.44 -11.21
C ILE A 361 -3.14 10.49 -12.21
N ILE A 362 -2.51 10.57 -13.38
CA ILE A 362 -2.86 11.55 -14.41
C ILE A 362 -4.30 11.32 -14.88
N ASN A 363 -4.68 10.06 -15.14
CA ASN A 363 -6.01 9.73 -15.60
C ASN A 363 -7.10 10.05 -14.58
N ILE A 364 -6.86 9.87 -13.28
CA ILE A 364 -7.85 10.26 -12.27
C ILE A 364 -7.95 11.77 -12.11
N LEU A 365 -6.83 12.51 -12.15
CA LEU A 365 -6.82 13.98 -12.14
C LEU A 365 -7.59 14.58 -13.32
N ILE A 366 -7.37 14.06 -14.54
CA ILE A 366 -8.14 14.46 -15.73
C ILE A 366 -9.62 14.16 -15.53
N SER A 367 -9.94 12.99 -14.96
CA SER A 367 -11.34 12.60 -14.73
C SER A 367 -12.05 13.48 -13.70
N ILE A 368 -11.33 14.03 -12.71
CA ILE A 368 -11.88 14.96 -11.71
C ILE A 368 -12.31 16.26 -12.40
N LYS A 369 -11.50 16.80 -13.31
CA LYS A 369 -11.82 18.01 -14.09
C LYS A 369 -13.11 17.89 -14.90
N LYS A 370 -13.53 16.67 -15.26
CA LYS A 370 -14.78 16.39 -16.00
C LYS A 370 -16.04 16.33 -15.15
N GLY A 371 -15.94 16.51 -13.82
CA GLY A 371 -17.10 16.80 -12.95
C GLY A 371 -17.99 15.63 -12.52
N LYS A 372 -17.96 14.46 -13.17
CA LYS A 372 -18.77 13.29 -12.73
C LYS A 372 -18.13 12.57 -11.54
N LYS A 373 -18.92 12.22 -10.51
CA LYS A 373 -18.46 11.47 -9.32
C LYS A 373 -17.18 12.05 -8.68
N ILE A 374 -17.08 13.38 -8.57
CA ILE A 374 -15.88 14.07 -8.04
C ILE A 374 -15.48 13.52 -6.67
N THR A 375 -16.43 13.36 -5.75
CA THR A 375 -16.17 12.85 -4.40
C THR A 375 -15.44 11.51 -4.44
N ASN A 376 -15.95 10.54 -5.22
CA ASN A 376 -15.33 9.21 -5.34
C ASN A 376 -13.89 9.33 -5.85
N LYS A 377 -13.69 10.13 -6.90
CA LYS A 377 -12.38 10.32 -7.51
C LYS A 377 -11.37 10.97 -6.57
N VAL A 378 -11.80 11.97 -5.79
CA VAL A 378 -10.94 12.65 -4.80
C VAL A 378 -10.49 11.68 -3.70
N PHE A 379 -11.40 10.92 -3.11
CA PHE A 379 -11.05 9.97 -2.05
C PHE A 379 -10.20 8.79 -2.57
N VAL A 380 -10.43 8.34 -3.80
CA VAL A 380 -9.58 7.31 -4.44
C VAL A 380 -8.20 7.86 -4.78
N LEU A 381 -8.09 9.10 -5.24
CA LEU A 381 -6.81 9.76 -5.44
C LEU A 381 -6.06 9.94 -4.12
N LEU A 382 -6.76 10.32 -3.05
CA LEU A 382 -6.17 10.42 -1.71
C LEU A 382 -5.63 9.06 -1.25
N ALA A 383 -6.39 7.97 -1.42
CA ALA A 383 -5.92 6.62 -1.11
C ALA A 383 -4.65 6.21 -1.90
N ILE A 384 -4.59 6.53 -3.20
CA ILE A 384 -3.39 6.29 -4.02
C ILE A 384 -2.22 7.14 -3.51
N PHE A 385 -2.46 8.43 -3.27
CA PHE A 385 -1.44 9.35 -2.76
C PHE A 385 -0.85 8.84 -1.45
N MET A 386 -1.68 8.41 -0.50
CA MET A 386 -1.23 7.86 0.78
C MET A 386 -0.40 6.59 0.61
N GLY A 387 -0.81 5.68 -0.28
CA GLY A 387 -0.02 4.50 -0.62
C GLY A 387 1.35 4.84 -1.21
N LEU A 388 1.42 5.81 -2.13
CA LEU A 388 2.66 6.17 -2.82
C LEU A 388 3.61 7.01 -1.96
N VAL A 389 3.09 7.91 -1.13
CA VAL A 389 3.89 8.63 -0.14
C VAL A 389 4.47 7.65 0.87
N HIS A 390 3.67 6.69 1.35
CA HIS A 390 4.19 5.66 2.23
C HIS A 390 5.22 4.77 1.52
N ALA A 391 5.02 4.40 0.25
CA ALA A 391 6.01 3.68 -0.55
C ALA A 391 7.35 4.42 -0.65
N ALA A 392 7.30 5.74 -0.84
CA ALA A 392 8.50 6.57 -0.99
C ALA A 392 9.30 6.69 0.32
N PHE A 393 8.63 6.84 1.47
CA PHE A 393 9.30 7.19 2.73
C PHE A 393 9.29 6.08 3.79
N GLY A 394 8.17 5.36 3.92
CA GLY A 394 7.96 4.29 4.92
C GLY A 394 8.27 2.90 4.39
N GLY A 395 8.12 2.68 3.08
CA GLY A 395 8.39 1.41 2.45
C GLY A 395 7.28 0.37 2.56
N HIS A 396 7.55 -0.82 2.03
CA HIS A 396 6.69 -2.00 2.15
C HIS A 396 5.29 -1.83 1.58
N VAL A 397 5.16 -1.12 0.46
CA VAL A 397 3.91 -0.95 -0.27
C VAL A 397 3.95 -1.68 -1.61
N LEU A 398 4.94 -1.38 -2.45
CA LEU A 398 4.99 -1.84 -3.84
C LEU A 398 5.44 -3.30 -3.98
N TYR A 399 6.35 -3.76 -3.12
CA TYR A 399 6.80 -5.16 -3.06
C TYR A 399 6.42 -5.81 -1.73
N GLU A 400 5.25 -5.49 -1.18
CA GLU A 400 4.68 -6.27 -0.07
C GLU A 400 3.29 -6.80 -0.44
N GLY A 401 3.00 -8.05 -0.07
CA GLY A 401 1.85 -8.77 -0.63
C GLY A 401 0.52 -8.16 -0.22
N ILE A 402 0.36 -7.84 1.07
CA ILE A 402 -0.90 -7.27 1.59
C ILE A 402 -1.15 -5.86 1.04
N THR A 403 -0.20 -4.94 1.22
CA THR A 403 -0.29 -3.56 0.72
C THR A 403 -0.44 -3.51 -0.79
N GLY A 404 0.30 -4.34 -1.54
CA GLY A 404 0.19 -4.44 -2.99
C GLY A 404 -1.22 -4.79 -3.44
N THR A 405 -1.91 -5.71 -2.77
CA THR A 405 -3.31 -6.07 -3.08
C THR A 405 -4.27 -4.91 -2.80
N TYR A 406 -4.13 -4.20 -1.68
CA TYR A 406 -5.00 -3.05 -1.35
C TYR A 406 -4.74 -1.84 -2.24
N LEU A 407 -3.47 -1.50 -2.50
CA LEU A 407 -3.11 -0.46 -3.46
C LEU A 407 -3.62 -0.82 -4.86
N GLY A 408 -3.48 -2.09 -5.27
CA GLY A 408 -4.09 -2.64 -6.48
C GLY A 408 -5.60 -2.43 -6.53
N ALA A 409 -6.34 -2.73 -5.45
CA ALA A 409 -7.78 -2.50 -5.39
C ALA A 409 -8.17 -1.03 -5.63
N VAL A 410 -7.45 -0.09 -5.03
CA VAL A 410 -7.69 1.34 -5.23
C VAL A 410 -7.27 1.81 -6.62
N ILE A 411 -6.17 1.28 -7.18
CA ILE A 411 -5.78 1.52 -8.59
C ILE A 411 -6.87 1.03 -9.54
N GLY A 412 -7.47 -0.13 -9.28
CA GLY A 412 -8.59 -0.68 -10.04
C GLY A 412 -9.80 0.25 -10.04
N LEU A 413 -10.18 0.77 -8.87
CA LEU A 413 -11.23 1.79 -8.72
C LEU A 413 -10.89 3.08 -9.48
N SER A 414 -9.65 3.56 -9.36
CA SER A 414 -9.18 4.77 -10.05
C SER A 414 -9.35 4.65 -11.56
N ARG A 415 -8.85 3.55 -12.14
CA ARG A 415 -8.98 3.27 -13.57
C ARG A 415 -10.44 3.15 -14.00
N PHE A 416 -11.30 2.55 -13.17
CA PHE A 416 -12.74 2.47 -13.44
C PHE A 416 -13.38 3.86 -13.53
N TYR A 417 -13.08 4.77 -12.60
CA TYR A 417 -13.61 6.14 -12.64
C TYR A 417 -13.01 7.01 -13.76
N SER A 418 -11.84 6.63 -14.29
CA SER A 418 -11.14 7.32 -15.37
C SER A 418 -11.46 6.79 -16.77
N ASP A 419 -12.00 5.58 -16.91
CA ASP A 419 -12.34 4.99 -18.22
C ASP A 419 -13.44 5.79 -18.93
N ASP A 420 -14.36 6.39 -18.17
CA ASP A 420 -15.36 7.35 -18.68
C ASP A 420 -14.73 8.66 -19.19
N ALA A 421 -13.46 8.92 -18.85
CA ALA A 421 -12.82 10.22 -18.99
C ALA A 421 -11.59 10.27 -19.91
N SER A 422 -10.91 9.17 -20.23
CA SER A 422 -9.58 9.24 -20.86
C SER A 422 -9.57 9.01 -22.38
N LYS A 423 -9.13 10.02 -23.15
CA LYS A 423 -8.62 9.88 -24.54
C LYS A 423 -7.10 9.64 -24.57
N ILE A 424 -6.39 9.94 -23.48
CA ILE A 424 -4.94 9.76 -23.36
C ILE A 424 -4.69 8.45 -22.62
N LYS A 425 -4.28 7.42 -23.35
CA LYS A 425 -3.80 6.16 -22.77
C LYS A 425 -2.29 6.09 -22.99
N ILE A 426 -1.52 6.54 -22.00
CA ILE A 426 -0.04 6.50 -22.09
C ILE A 426 0.40 5.04 -22.21
N LEU A 427 -0.23 4.14 -21.43
CA LEU A 427 0.00 2.71 -21.52
C LEU A 427 -0.32 2.13 -22.92
N SER A 428 -1.38 2.58 -23.59
CA SER A 428 -1.74 2.03 -24.92
C SER A 428 -0.78 2.49 -26.01
N LYS A 429 -0.21 3.70 -25.89
CA LYS A 429 0.85 4.18 -26.77
C LYS A 429 2.16 3.39 -26.57
N PHE A 430 2.49 3.03 -25.33
CA PHE A 430 3.71 2.26 -25.01
C PHE A 430 3.63 0.78 -25.39
N ILE A 431 2.45 0.16 -25.26
CA ILE A 431 2.25 -1.29 -25.50
C ILE A 431 1.93 -1.59 -26.98
N GLY A 432 1.79 -0.56 -27.82
CA GLY A 432 1.36 -0.68 -29.21
C GLY A 432 -0.11 -1.12 -29.28
N SER A 433 -1.03 -0.15 -29.30
CA SER A 433 -2.45 -0.42 -29.54
C SER A 433 -2.84 -0.11 -30.99
N ASN A 434 -2.99 -1.18 -31.78
CA ASN A 434 -4.16 -1.32 -32.66
C ASN A 434 -5.12 -2.30 -31.98
#